data_AF-I0GRT8-F1
#
_entry.id   AF-I0GRT8-F1
#
_cell.length_a   1.000
_cell.length_b   1.000
_cell.length_c   1.000
_cell.angle_alpha   90.00
_cell.angle_beta   90.00
_cell.angle_gamma   90.00
#
_symmetry.space_group_name_H-M   'P 1'
#
loop_
_entity.id
_entity.type
_entity.pdbx_description
1 polymer ?
#
loop_
_entity_poly.entity_id
_entity_poly.type
_entity_poly.pdbx_seq_one_letter_code
_entity_poly.pdbx_strand_id
1 'polypeptide(L)'
;MKYALFPGCVLEGAAAEAYTSLKKVCEKLGIEVEDIPNWTCCGASHAQGVNDFAALVVNARNISIAENMGLDIMTVCNTCTLQLRTAKARLDKDAKLKEKVNKVLKESGHPYEYKGTSKITHFLWILDDHPELLDGKVVKPLTGVKIAGYYGCHILRPQEVMDHGDGKHPEYLERLIRKLGAEPVWFDASRKCCGFHAQLAAEHDVLTVTGQIVDSADRAGAMAIATPCPLCQMQLDMYEPEGRDAVHSQAQVPILHLQQLVGFALGMSKTDMGFDRHVSAQEKLKIG
;
A
#
# COMPACT_ATOMS: atom_id res chain seq x y z
N MET A 1 -12.81 11.35 -11.16
CA MET A 1 -11.72 10.56 -11.78
C MET A 1 -12.03 9.08 -11.59
N LYS A 2 -11.65 8.20 -12.53
CA LYS A 2 -12.00 6.76 -12.50
C LYS A 2 -10.78 5.87 -12.71
N TYR A 3 -10.65 4.80 -11.89
CA TYR A 3 -9.55 3.84 -11.96
C TYR A 3 -10.04 2.38 -11.92
N ALA A 4 -9.24 1.49 -12.51
CA ALA A 4 -9.35 0.06 -12.30
C ALA A 4 -8.66 -0.31 -10.99
N LEU A 5 -9.41 -0.73 -9.98
CA LEU A 5 -8.87 -1.12 -8.68
C LEU A 5 -8.26 -2.53 -8.78
N PHE A 6 -6.95 -2.60 -8.51
CA PHE A 6 -6.27 -3.85 -8.22
C PHE A 6 -6.16 -4.02 -6.70
N PRO A 7 -7.12 -4.73 -6.06
CA PRO A 7 -7.14 -4.86 -4.60
C PRO A 7 -5.98 -5.72 -4.10
N GLY A 8 -5.58 -6.73 -4.87
CA GLY A 8 -4.60 -7.72 -4.45
C GLY A 8 -5.15 -8.68 -3.39
N CYS A 9 -4.40 -9.74 -3.10
CA CYS A 9 -4.85 -10.83 -2.21
C CYS A 9 -5.08 -10.40 -0.76
N VAL A 10 -4.41 -9.33 -0.32
CA VAL A 10 -4.46 -8.89 1.06
C VAL A 10 -5.79 -8.22 1.36
N LEU A 11 -6.25 -7.33 0.50
CA LEU A 11 -7.49 -6.59 0.68
C LEU A 11 -8.73 -7.47 0.56
N GLU A 12 -8.69 -8.51 -0.27
CA GLU A 12 -9.81 -9.47 -0.37
C GLU A 12 -9.76 -10.56 0.72
N GLY A 13 -8.63 -10.69 1.42
CA GLY A 13 -8.41 -11.73 2.42
C GLY A 13 -8.13 -11.16 3.80
N ALA A 14 -6.85 -11.09 4.16
CA ALA A 14 -6.40 -10.84 5.53
C ALA A 14 -6.73 -9.44 6.07
N ALA A 15 -6.86 -8.43 5.20
CA ALA A 15 -7.14 -7.04 5.58
C ALA A 15 -8.41 -6.50 4.89
N ALA A 16 -9.54 -7.18 5.06
CA ALA A 16 -10.82 -6.78 4.44
C ALA A 16 -11.32 -5.39 4.89
N GLU A 17 -10.93 -4.95 6.09
CA GLU A 17 -11.14 -3.58 6.58
C GLU A 17 -10.41 -2.55 5.71
N ALA A 18 -9.26 -2.89 5.15
CA ALA A 18 -8.51 -2.02 4.25
C ALA A 18 -9.27 -1.78 2.94
N TYR A 19 -9.93 -2.81 2.40
CA TYR A 19 -10.78 -2.68 1.21
C TYR A 19 -12.01 -1.82 1.51
N THR A 20 -12.70 -2.10 2.62
CA THR A 20 -13.91 -1.38 3.03
C THR A 20 -13.63 0.10 3.26
N SER A 21 -12.58 0.42 4.01
CA SER A 21 -12.16 1.81 4.24
C SER A 21 -11.75 2.51 2.94
N LEU A 22 -11.08 1.81 2.02
CA LEU A 22 -10.70 2.37 0.72
C LEU A 22 -11.93 2.78 -0.09
N LYS A 23 -12.93 1.88 -0.21
CA LYS A 23 -14.15 2.18 -1.00
C LYS A 23 -14.90 3.38 -0.42
N LYS A 24 -15.08 3.44 0.91
CA LYS A 24 -15.74 4.57 1.58
C LYS A 24 -15.01 5.89 1.38
N VAL A 25 -13.67 5.88 1.49
CA VAL A 25 -12.86 7.08 1.26
C VAL A 25 -12.91 7.52 -0.19
N CYS A 26 -12.77 6.59 -1.14
CA CYS A 26 -12.90 6.89 -2.56
C CYS A 26 -14.25 7.52 -2.89
N GLU A 27 -15.36 6.96 -2.37
CA GLU A 27 -16.70 7.53 -2.51
C GLU A 27 -16.76 8.97 -1.98
N LYS A 28 -16.26 9.21 -0.76
CA LYS A 28 -16.26 10.54 -0.14
C LYS A 28 -15.42 11.55 -0.93
N LEU A 29 -14.31 11.11 -1.53
CA LEU A 29 -13.42 11.96 -2.32
C LEU A 29 -13.88 12.15 -3.77
N GLY A 30 -14.86 11.39 -4.25
CA GLY A 30 -15.30 11.41 -5.66
C GLY A 30 -14.32 10.69 -6.60
N ILE A 31 -13.59 9.71 -6.08
CA ILE A 31 -12.73 8.81 -6.85
C ILE A 31 -13.55 7.57 -7.18
N GLU A 32 -13.91 7.39 -8.45
CA GLU A 32 -14.61 6.20 -8.91
C GLU A 32 -13.61 5.05 -9.08
N VAL A 33 -13.94 3.87 -8.55
CA VAL A 33 -13.07 2.71 -8.62
C VAL A 33 -13.87 1.47 -8.98
N GLU A 34 -13.40 0.77 -10.01
CA GLU A 34 -14.01 -0.46 -10.52
C GLU A 34 -13.00 -1.60 -10.41
N ASP A 35 -13.36 -2.67 -9.74
CA ASP A 35 -12.45 -3.79 -9.48
C ASP A 35 -12.08 -4.48 -10.80
N ILE A 36 -10.80 -4.80 -10.98
CA ILE A 36 -10.33 -5.54 -12.16
C ILE A 36 -10.95 -6.94 -12.13
N PRO A 37 -11.83 -7.31 -13.08
CA PRO A 37 -12.53 -8.59 -13.01
C PRO A 37 -11.55 -9.75 -13.18
N ASN A 38 -11.69 -10.79 -12.36
CA ASN A 38 -10.86 -12.00 -12.40
C ASN A 38 -9.35 -11.70 -12.33
N TRP A 39 -8.96 -10.65 -11.62
CA TRP A 39 -7.56 -10.37 -11.31
C TRP A 39 -6.93 -11.57 -10.59
N THR A 40 -5.62 -11.76 -10.72
CA THR A 40 -4.87 -12.80 -10.00
C THR A 40 -3.76 -12.18 -9.17
N CYS A 41 -3.29 -12.87 -8.14
CA CYS A 41 -2.19 -12.39 -7.31
C CYS A 41 -1.00 -11.93 -8.17
N CYS A 42 -0.41 -10.78 -7.81
CA CYS A 42 0.77 -10.23 -8.47
C CYS A 42 2.05 -11.09 -8.34
N GLY A 43 1.98 -12.20 -7.59
CA GLY A 43 3.09 -13.14 -7.42
C GLY A 43 4.14 -12.70 -6.40
N ALA A 44 3.84 -11.65 -5.61
CA ALA A 44 4.68 -11.12 -4.55
C ALA A 44 5.36 -12.21 -3.69
N SER A 45 6.57 -11.87 -3.20
CA SER A 45 7.42 -12.68 -2.30
C SER A 45 8.19 -13.83 -2.93
N HIS A 46 7.60 -14.65 -3.82
CA HIS A 46 8.27 -15.90 -4.22
C HIS A 46 8.15 -16.28 -5.70
N ALA A 47 7.13 -15.82 -6.43
CA ALA A 47 6.88 -16.33 -7.78
C ALA A 47 8.04 -16.01 -8.74
N GLN A 48 8.59 -14.79 -8.67
CA GLN A 48 9.73 -14.35 -9.46
C GLN A 48 11.04 -15.07 -9.10
N GLY A 49 11.17 -15.52 -7.85
CA GLY A 49 12.33 -16.32 -7.41
C GLY A 49 12.31 -17.75 -7.94
N VAL A 50 11.13 -18.27 -8.27
CA VAL A 50 10.94 -19.61 -8.84
C VAL A 50 10.89 -19.57 -10.37
N ASN A 51 10.07 -18.68 -10.94
CA ASN A 51 9.91 -18.50 -12.38
C ASN A 51 9.58 -17.05 -12.72
N ASP A 52 10.62 -16.27 -13.00
CA ASP A 52 10.53 -14.87 -13.40
C ASP A 52 9.62 -14.64 -14.62
N PHE A 53 9.66 -15.51 -15.62
CA PHE A 53 8.83 -15.37 -16.82
C PHE A 53 7.34 -15.60 -16.51
N ALA A 54 7.00 -16.57 -15.65
CA ALA A 54 5.62 -16.79 -15.22
C ALA A 54 5.10 -15.59 -14.41
N ALA A 55 5.91 -15.03 -13.51
CA ALA A 55 5.55 -13.82 -12.76
C ALA A 55 5.29 -12.63 -13.71
N LEU A 56 6.11 -12.49 -14.76
CA LEU A 56 5.90 -11.47 -15.78
C LEU A 56 4.58 -11.65 -16.52
N VAL A 57 4.26 -12.88 -16.96
CA VAL A 57 3.01 -13.21 -17.67
C VAL A 57 1.78 -12.91 -16.81
N VAL A 58 1.80 -13.30 -15.53
CA VAL A 58 0.66 -13.07 -14.61
C VAL A 58 0.40 -11.58 -14.39
N ASN A 59 1.45 -10.76 -14.25
CA ASN A 59 1.28 -9.32 -14.11
C ASN A 59 0.84 -8.67 -15.43
N ALA A 60 1.34 -9.12 -16.58
CA ALA A 60 0.87 -8.67 -17.90
C ALA A 60 -0.62 -8.97 -18.11
N ARG A 61 -1.07 -10.17 -17.68
CA ARG A 61 -2.49 -10.55 -17.68
C ARG A 61 -3.33 -9.52 -16.92
N ASN A 62 -2.96 -9.22 -15.67
CA ASN A 62 -3.68 -8.25 -14.85
C ASN A 62 -3.73 -6.86 -15.52
N ILE A 63 -2.62 -6.41 -16.10
CA ILE A 63 -2.56 -5.11 -16.78
C ILE A 63 -3.47 -5.09 -18.02
N SER A 64 -3.43 -6.14 -18.85
CA SER A 64 -4.26 -6.22 -20.05
C SER A 64 -5.76 -6.19 -19.78
N ILE A 65 -6.22 -6.63 -18.59
CA ILE A 65 -7.63 -6.53 -18.19
C ILE A 65 -7.99 -5.05 -17.96
N ALA A 66 -7.17 -4.31 -17.22
CA ALA A 66 -7.38 -2.87 -17.00
C ALA A 66 -7.30 -2.07 -18.31
N GLU A 67 -6.41 -2.46 -19.22
CA GLU A 67 -6.34 -1.88 -20.57
C GLU A 67 -7.61 -2.12 -21.37
N ASN A 68 -8.20 -3.31 -21.26
CA ASN A 68 -9.48 -3.62 -21.89
C ASN A 68 -10.65 -2.83 -21.26
N MET A 69 -10.57 -2.52 -19.96
CA MET A 69 -11.51 -1.60 -19.30
C MET A 69 -11.32 -0.14 -19.73
N GLY A 70 -10.20 0.18 -20.40
CA GLY A 70 -9.84 1.55 -20.78
C GLY A 70 -9.44 2.43 -19.60
N LEU A 71 -8.95 1.84 -18.50
CA LEU A 71 -8.66 2.53 -17.24
C LEU A 71 -7.21 2.34 -16.80
N ASP A 72 -6.69 3.35 -16.09
CA ASP A 72 -5.44 3.24 -15.34
C ASP A 72 -5.66 2.42 -14.05
N ILE A 73 -4.64 1.67 -13.64
CA ILE A 73 -4.68 0.83 -12.45
C ILE A 73 -4.37 1.67 -11.21
N MET A 74 -5.24 1.57 -10.20
CA MET A 74 -4.96 2.01 -8.85
C MET A 74 -4.82 0.80 -7.92
N THR A 75 -3.83 0.84 -7.03
CA THR A 75 -3.73 -0.10 -5.90
C THR A 75 -3.34 0.64 -4.63
N VAL A 76 -3.57 -0.01 -3.48
CA VAL A 76 -3.03 0.42 -2.18
C VAL A 76 -1.89 -0.49 -1.72
N CYS A 77 -1.46 -1.47 -2.52
CA CYS A 77 -0.38 -2.34 -2.10
C CYS A 77 0.93 -1.92 -2.76
N ASN A 78 1.91 -1.54 -1.93
CA ASN A 78 3.24 -1.20 -2.41
C ASN A 78 3.87 -2.36 -3.22
N THR A 79 3.70 -3.61 -2.77
CA THR A 79 4.24 -4.75 -3.50
C THR A 79 3.52 -5.00 -4.82
N CYS A 80 2.19 -4.86 -4.86
CA CYS A 80 1.45 -4.95 -6.12
C CYS A 80 1.91 -3.86 -7.10
N THR A 81 2.15 -2.65 -6.60
CA THR A 81 2.71 -1.54 -7.39
C THR A 81 4.07 -1.90 -7.98
N LEU A 82 4.98 -2.44 -7.16
CA LEU A 82 6.29 -2.90 -7.63
C LEU A 82 6.18 -3.97 -8.72
N GLN A 83 5.40 -5.02 -8.50
CA GLN A 83 5.29 -6.14 -9.43
C GLN A 83 4.67 -5.68 -10.77
N LEU A 84 3.57 -4.94 -10.73
CA LEU A 84 2.91 -4.43 -11.92
C LEU A 84 3.80 -3.45 -12.68
N ARG A 85 4.44 -2.48 -12.00
CA ARG A 85 5.32 -1.50 -12.66
C ARG A 85 6.59 -2.13 -13.20
N THR A 86 7.15 -3.14 -12.52
CA THR A 86 8.32 -3.88 -13.01
C THR A 86 7.96 -4.66 -14.28
N ALA A 87 6.81 -5.35 -14.28
CA ALA A 87 6.33 -6.07 -15.46
C ALA A 87 6.12 -5.11 -16.63
N LYS A 88 5.43 -3.99 -16.40
CA LYS A 88 5.22 -2.93 -17.39
C LYS A 88 6.54 -2.39 -17.94
N ALA A 89 7.47 -2.00 -17.07
CA ALA A 89 8.76 -1.43 -17.47
C ALA A 89 9.58 -2.39 -18.34
N ARG A 90 9.52 -3.70 -18.08
CA ARG A 90 10.20 -4.73 -18.88
C ARG A 90 9.53 -4.92 -20.24
N LEU A 91 8.21 -5.03 -20.28
CA LEU A 91 7.46 -5.29 -21.51
C LEU A 91 7.43 -4.09 -22.46
N ASP A 92 7.40 -2.87 -21.91
CA ASP A 92 7.38 -1.64 -22.71
C ASP A 92 8.74 -1.35 -23.36
N LYS A 93 9.83 -1.89 -22.81
CA LYS A 93 11.19 -1.71 -23.33
C LYS A 93 11.67 -2.86 -24.24
N ASP A 94 10.98 -4.00 -24.24
CA ASP A 94 11.37 -5.18 -25.02
C ASP A 94 10.18 -5.75 -25.81
N ALA A 95 10.13 -5.40 -27.10
CA ALA A 95 9.09 -5.85 -28.02
C ALA A 95 9.06 -7.37 -28.20
N LYS A 96 10.22 -8.05 -28.17
CA LYS A 96 10.29 -9.52 -28.32
C LYS A 96 9.76 -10.21 -27.07
N LEU A 97 10.10 -9.69 -25.89
CA LEU A 97 9.56 -10.19 -24.63
C LEU A 97 8.04 -9.97 -24.56
N LYS A 98 7.55 -8.80 -24.99
CA LYS A 98 6.13 -8.50 -25.10
C LYS A 98 5.39 -9.48 -26.02
N GLU A 99 5.94 -9.76 -27.20
CA GLU A 99 5.37 -10.75 -28.13
C GLU A 99 5.30 -12.14 -27.50
N LYS A 100 6.38 -12.57 -26.84
CA LYS A 100 6.44 -13.87 -26.15
C LYS A 100 5.40 -13.97 -25.03
N VAL A 101 5.21 -12.91 -24.24
CA VAL A 101 4.19 -12.87 -23.18
C VAL A 101 2.78 -12.91 -23.77
N ASN A 102 2.50 -12.11 -24.81
CA ASN A 102 1.19 -12.11 -25.46
C ASN A 102 0.85 -13.46 -26.10
N LYS A 103 1.86 -14.17 -26.64
CA LYS A 103 1.67 -15.55 -27.12
C LYS A 103 1.20 -16.48 -26.00
N VAL A 104 1.82 -16.43 -24.83
CA VAL A 104 1.42 -17.27 -23.67
C VAL A 104 0.03 -16.90 -23.17
N LEU A 105 -0.30 -15.61 -23.10
CA LEU A 105 -1.65 -15.16 -22.72
C LEU A 105 -2.72 -15.73 -23.66
N LYS A 106 -2.45 -15.67 -24.97
CA LYS A 106 -3.34 -16.25 -25.98
C LYS A 106 -3.47 -17.77 -25.84
N GLU A 107 -2.35 -18.47 -25.66
CA GLU A 107 -2.33 -19.94 -25.47
C GLU A 107 -3.03 -20.38 -24.18
N SER A 108 -3.02 -19.55 -23.13
CA SER A 108 -3.76 -19.83 -21.89
C SER A 108 -5.26 -19.51 -21.97
N GLY A 109 -5.76 -19.09 -23.14
CA GLY A 109 -7.16 -18.69 -23.33
C GLY A 109 -7.52 -17.34 -22.71
N HIS A 110 -6.53 -16.51 -22.35
CA HIS A 110 -6.80 -15.15 -21.88
C HIS A 110 -7.20 -14.25 -23.06
N PRO A 111 -8.34 -13.55 -23.01
CA PRO A 111 -8.91 -12.90 -24.20
C PRO A 111 -8.23 -11.58 -24.59
N TYR A 112 -7.34 -11.03 -23.76
CA TYR A 112 -6.75 -9.72 -23.97
C TYR A 112 -5.23 -9.79 -24.16
N GLU A 113 -4.71 -9.01 -25.10
CA GLU A 113 -3.27 -8.81 -25.24
C GLU A 113 -2.81 -7.66 -24.34
N TYR A 114 -1.60 -7.77 -23.80
CA TYR A 114 -0.93 -6.65 -23.16
C TYR A 114 -0.50 -5.63 -24.23
N LYS A 115 -0.96 -4.38 -24.09
CA LYS A 115 -0.71 -3.27 -25.01
C LYS A 115 0.30 -2.26 -24.45
N GLY A 116 0.38 -2.11 -23.13
CA GLY A 116 1.19 -1.11 -22.45
C GLY A 116 0.52 0.26 -22.32
N THR A 117 -0.81 0.34 -22.44
CA THR A 117 -1.56 1.60 -22.44
C THR A 117 -2.00 2.05 -21.05
N SER A 118 -2.24 1.13 -20.12
CA SER A 118 -2.68 1.46 -18.76
C SER A 118 -1.49 1.91 -17.91
N LYS A 119 -1.62 3.04 -17.22
CA LYS A 119 -0.68 3.48 -16.19
C LYS A 119 -0.98 2.77 -14.89
N ILE A 120 0.03 2.65 -14.03
CA ILE A 120 -0.10 2.04 -12.70
C ILE A 120 0.25 3.09 -11.66
N THR A 121 -0.73 3.44 -10.85
CA THR A 121 -0.60 4.40 -9.76
C THR A 121 -0.91 3.76 -8.40
N HIS A 122 -0.64 4.52 -7.35
CA HIS A 122 -0.87 4.16 -5.96
C HIS A 122 -1.82 5.16 -5.33
N PHE A 123 -2.72 4.71 -4.45
CA PHE A 123 -3.70 5.59 -3.78
C PHE A 123 -3.04 6.81 -3.10
N LEU A 124 -1.93 6.58 -2.36
CA LEU A 124 -1.10 7.66 -1.81
C LEU A 124 -0.63 8.68 -2.86
N TRP A 125 -0.16 8.22 -4.02
CA TRP A 125 0.32 9.11 -5.09
C TRP A 125 -0.82 9.92 -5.68
N ILE A 126 -2.01 9.32 -5.87
CA ILE A 126 -3.20 10.06 -6.32
C ILE A 126 -3.52 11.20 -5.35
N LEU A 127 -3.49 10.96 -4.04
CA LEU A 127 -3.78 12.00 -3.05
C LEU A 127 -2.71 13.09 -2.99
N ASP A 128 -1.46 12.77 -3.32
CA ASP A 128 -0.37 13.75 -3.37
C ASP A 128 -0.37 14.56 -4.67
N ASP A 129 -0.65 13.91 -5.81
CA ASP A 129 -0.77 14.55 -7.12
C ASP A 129 -2.05 15.41 -7.23
N HIS A 130 -3.09 15.05 -6.48
CA HIS A 130 -4.40 15.70 -6.46
C HIS A 130 -4.85 16.12 -5.05
N PRO A 131 -4.11 17.02 -4.37
CA PRO A 131 -4.43 17.44 -3.00
C PRO A 131 -5.77 18.20 -2.92
N GLU A 132 -6.26 18.74 -4.04
CA GLU A 132 -7.57 19.39 -4.16
C GLU A 132 -8.73 18.43 -3.88
N LEU A 133 -8.52 17.11 -3.99
CA LEU A 133 -9.54 16.12 -3.65
C LEU A 133 -10.00 16.24 -2.18
N LEU A 134 -9.13 16.74 -1.31
CA LEU A 134 -9.38 16.91 0.11
C LEU A 134 -10.01 18.28 0.46
N ASP A 135 -10.03 19.24 -0.47
CA ASP A 135 -10.52 20.59 -0.21
C ASP A 135 -12.01 20.59 0.13
N GLY A 136 -12.34 21.22 1.27
CA GLY A 136 -13.70 21.27 1.80
C GLY A 136 -14.24 19.92 2.32
N LYS A 137 -13.46 18.83 2.25
CA LYS A 137 -13.88 17.49 2.71
C LYS A 137 -13.27 17.06 4.04
N VAL A 138 -12.16 17.68 4.46
CA VAL A 138 -11.60 17.50 5.81
C VAL A 138 -12.51 18.18 6.82
N VAL A 139 -13.38 17.41 7.47
CA VAL A 139 -14.38 17.91 8.44
C VAL A 139 -13.92 17.75 9.89
N LYS A 140 -13.01 16.81 10.16
CA LYS A 140 -12.37 16.62 11.46
C LYS A 140 -10.85 16.68 11.29
N PRO A 141 -10.25 17.88 11.18
CA PRO A 141 -8.80 18.01 11.12
C PRO A 141 -8.15 17.27 12.30
N LEU A 142 -7.08 16.53 12.04
CA LEU A 142 -6.38 15.71 13.04
C LEU A 142 -5.42 16.57 13.90
N THR A 143 -5.90 17.74 14.35
CA THR A 143 -5.09 18.72 15.09
C THR A 143 -4.52 18.14 16.37
N GLY A 144 -3.22 18.35 16.60
CA GLY A 144 -2.51 17.83 17.77
C GLY A 144 -2.24 16.33 17.73
N VAL A 145 -2.58 15.65 16.62
CA VAL A 145 -2.29 14.23 16.40
C VAL A 145 -0.96 14.09 15.70
N LYS A 146 -0.04 13.36 16.34
CA LYS A 146 1.29 13.05 15.82
C LYS A 146 1.27 11.72 15.08
N ILE A 147 1.57 11.72 13.78
CA ILE A 147 1.53 10.54 12.93
C ILE A 147 2.93 10.20 12.41
N ALA A 148 3.40 8.99 12.69
CA ALA A 148 4.60 8.45 12.07
C ALA A 148 4.27 7.92 10.66
N GLY A 149 4.74 8.61 9.62
CA GLY A 149 4.59 8.16 8.24
C GLY A 149 5.53 7.00 7.93
N TYR A 150 4.98 5.81 7.68
CA TYR A 150 5.76 4.63 7.31
C TYR A 150 5.49 4.24 5.86
N TYR A 151 6.36 4.67 4.94
CA TYR A 151 6.15 4.48 3.51
C TYR A 151 6.19 3.02 3.07
N GLY A 152 6.94 2.16 3.77
CA GLY A 152 7.41 0.89 3.23
C GLY A 152 8.45 1.07 2.12
N CYS A 153 8.94 -0.05 1.57
CA CYS A 153 10.05 -0.04 0.61
C CYS A 153 9.61 0.04 -0.86
N HIS A 154 8.56 -0.67 -1.25
CA HIS A 154 8.25 -0.98 -2.65
C HIS A 154 7.58 0.15 -3.46
N ILE A 155 7.19 1.27 -2.85
CA ILE A 155 6.79 2.50 -3.59
C ILE A 155 7.94 3.51 -3.71
N LEU A 156 9.09 3.24 -3.08
CA LEU A 156 10.26 4.11 -3.11
C LEU A 156 11.37 3.55 -3.98
N ARG A 157 11.44 2.21 -4.08
CA ARG A 157 12.59 1.50 -4.64
C ARG A 157 12.12 0.32 -5.48
N PRO A 158 12.71 0.09 -6.67
CA PRO A 158 13.79 0.88 -7.27
C PRO A 158 13.27 2.17 -7.93
N GLN A 159 14.01 3.27 -7.79
CA GLN A 159 13.62 4.61 -8.27
C GLN A 159 13.30 4.63 -9.77
N GLU A 160 14.10 3.92 -10.58
CA GLU A 160 13.94 3.85 -12.05
C GLU A 160 12.64 3.18 -12.50
N VAL A 161 12.01 2.36 -11.65
CA VAL A 161 10.72 1.71 -11.95
C VAL A 161 9.57 2.50 -11.30
N MET A 162 9.78 2.98 -10.07
CA MET A 162 8.75 3.71 -9.33
C MET A 162 8.49 5.09 -9.90
N ASP A 163 9.51 5.75 -10.46
CA ASP A 163 9.43 6.99 -11.22
C ASP A 163 8.34 7.95 -10.69
N HIS A 164 8.37 8.19 -9.38
CA HIS A 164 7.43 9.03 -8.67
C HIS A 164 8.11 9.66 -7.45
N GLY A 165 8.26 10.98 -7.47
CA GLY A 165 8.95 11.75 -6.43
C GLY A 165 10.41 11.33 -6.23
N ASP A 166 10.99 11.75 -5.11
CA ASP A 166 12.33 11.31 -4.67
C ASP A 166 12.20 10.10 -3.74
N GLY A 167 12.57 8.91 -4.19
CA GLY A 167 12.53 7.69 -3.37
C GLY A 167 13.56 7.63 -2.24
N LYS A 168 14.60 8.47 -2.27
CA LYS A 168 15.59 8.58 -1.18
C LYS A 168 15.09 9.53 -0.09
N HIS A 169 14.47 10.63 -0.48
CA HIS A 169 13.95 11.67 0.43
C HIS A 169 12.50 12.06 0.08
N PRO A 170 11.52 11.14 0.18
CA PRO A 170 10.15 11.44 -0.20
C PRO A 170 9.46 12.23 0.92
N GLU A 171 8.58 13.14 0.52
CA GLU A 171 7.81 14.02 1.41
C GLU A 171 6.29 13.91 1.18
N TYR A 172 5.83 13.08 0.24
CA TYR A 172 4.43 13.03 -0.17
C TYR A 172 3.48 12.47 0.89
N LEU A 173 3.94 11.53 1.73
CA LEU A 173 3.16 11.08 2.88
C LEU A 173 3.07 12.15 3.97
N GLU A 174 4.17 12.86 4.25
CA GLU A 174 4.20 13.95 5.22
C GLU A 174 3.35 15.13 4.76
N ARG A 175 3.37 15.49 3.48
CA ARG A 175 2.46 16.48 2.88
C ARG A 175 1.00 16.10 3.09
N LEU A 176 0.65 14.84 2.82
CA LEU A 176 -0.69 14.34 3.05
C LEU A 176 -1.07 14.40 4.54
N ILE A 177 -0.21 13.94 5.45
CA ILE A 177 -0.45 14.02 6.90
C ILE A 177 -0.75 15.46 7.33
N ARG A 178 0.05 16.44 6.88
CA ARG A 178 -0.18 17.87 7.15
C ARG A 178 -1.49 18.36 6.56
N LYS A 179 -1.84 17.94 5.34
CA LYS A 179 -3.11 18.31 4.66
C LYS A 179 -4.34 17.79 5.42
N LEU A 180 -4.22 16.67 6.13
CA LEU A 180 -5.26 16.12 7.01
C LEU A 180 -5.33 16.81 8.39
N GLY A 181 -4.43 17.77 8.66
CA GLY A 181 -4.36 18.53 9.92
C GLY A 181 -3.49 17.90 11.01
N ALA A 182 -2.82 16.78 10.73
CA ALA A 182 -1.92 16.10 11.67
C ALA A 182 -0.47 16.59 11.54
N GLU A 183 0.34 16.25 12.54
CA GLU A 183 1.78 16.52 12.58
C GLU A 183 2.55 15.26 12.16
N PRO A 184 3.29 15.26 11.03
CA PRO A 184 4.15 14.14 10.69
C PRO A 184 5.34 14.07 11.65
N VAL A 185 5.61 12.88 12.16
CA VAL A 185 6.74 12.59 13.05
C VAL A 185 7.79 11.80 12.29
N TRP A 186 9.02 12.32 12.30
CA TRP A 186 10.18 11.58 11.81
C TRP A 186 10.70 10.64 12.89
N PHE A 187 11.15 9.46 12.49
CA PHE A 187 11.73 8.45 13.37
C PHE A 187 12.79 7.65 12.62
N ASP A 188 13.82 7.19 13.33
CA ASP A 188 15.01 6.53 12.77
C ASP A 188 14.65 5.31 11.90
N ALA A 189 13.66 4.54 12.34
CA ALA A 189 13.24 3.32 11.66
C ALA A 189 12.25 3.54 10.50
N SER A 190 11.91 4.79 10.15
CA SER A 190 10.91 5.14 9.12
C SER A 190 11.17 4.54 7.73
N ARG A 191 12.43 4.19 7.44
CA ARG A 191 12.86 3.60 6.16
C ARG A 191 13.35 2.16 6.27
N LYS A 192 13.31 1.55 7.47
CA LYS A 192 13.59 0.11 7.64
C LYS A 192 12.53 -0.71 6.93
N CYS A 193 12.93 -1.86 6.39
CA CYS A 193 11.97 -2.84 5.88
C CYS A 193 11.12 -3.38 7.03
N CYS A 194 9.81 -3.55 6.85
CA CYS A 194 8.95 -4.14 7.88
C CYS A 194 9.25 -5.63 8.10
N GLY A 195 9.85 -6.30 7.11
CA GLY A 195 10.23 -7.71 7.18
C GLY A 195 9.18 -8.71 6.69
N PHE A 196 7.97 -8.26 6.30
CA PHE A 196 6.88 -9.15 5.85
C PHE A 196 7.30 -10.28 4.89
N HIS A 197 8.08 -9.95 3.86
CA HIS A 197 8.49 -10.93 2.84
C HIS A 197 9.49 -11.99 3.36
N ALA A 198 10.08 -11.76 4.54
CA ALA A 198 11.02 -12.66 5.19
C ALA A 198 10.43 -13.33 6.45
N GLN A 199 9.17 -13.04 6.82
CA GLN A 199 8.56 -13.54 8.07
C GLN A 199 8.70 -15.06 8.22
N LEU A 200 8.50 -15.82 7.14
CA LEU A 200 8.58 -17.29 7.19
C LEU A 200 10.02 -17.83 7.23
N ALA A 201 10.99 -17.09 6.66
CA ALA A 201 12.36 -17.57 6.49
C ALA A 201 13.31 -17.08 7.59
N ALA A 202 13.00 -15.93 8.21
CA ALA A 202 13.84 -15.25 9.18
C ALA A 202 12.98 -14.59 10.27
N GLU A 203 12.03 -15.33 10.81
CA GLU A 203 11.03 -14.84 11.78
C GLU A 203 11.67 -14.04 12.93
N HIS A 204 12.72 -14.57 13.57
CA HIS A 204 13.36 -13.90 14.70
C HIS A 204 13.87 -12.50 14.34
N ASP A 205 14.60 -12.37 13.22
CA ASP A 205 15.11 -11.08 12.76
C ASP A 205 13.98 -10.12 12.38
N VAL A 206 12.91 -10.65 11.77
CA VAL A 206 11.74 -9.86 11.37
C VAL A 206 10.98 -9.32 12.59
N LEU A 207 10.83 -10.13 13.64
CA LEU A 207 10.20 -9.68 14.90
C LEU A 207 11.04 -8.58 15.55
N THR A 208 12.36 -8.73 15.61
CA THR A 208 13.25 -7.66 16.11
C THR A 208 13.08 -6.38 15.30
N VAL A 209 13.03 -6.45 13.96
CA VAL A 209 12.84 -5.26 13.11
C VAL A 209 11.46 -4.64 13.28
N THR A 210 10.40 -5.46 13.41
CA THR A 210 9.03 -5.03 13.69
C THR A 210 8.99 -4.23 14.99
N GLY A 211 9.53 -4.78 16.07
CA GLY A 211 9.63 -4.11 17.37
C GLY A 211 10.43 -2.81 17.30
N GLN A 212 11.57 -2.79 16.61
CA GLN A 212 12.39 -1.58 16.43
C GLN A 212 11.65 -0.45 15.71
N ILE A 213 10.79 -0.78 14.73
CA ILE A 213 10.00 0.22 13.99
C ILE A 213 8.99 0.87 14.92
N VAL A 214 8.23 0.06 15.66
CA VAL A 214 7.17 0.52 16.56
C VAL A 214 7.76 1.29 17.74
N ASP A 215 8.80 0.74 18.38
CA ASP A 215 9.53 1.40 19.47
C ASP A 215 10.14 2.74 19.04
N SER A 216 10.73 2.81 17.84
CA SER A 216 11.31 4.04 17.33
C SER A 216 10.24 5.12 17.08
N ALA A 217 9.04 4.74 16.62
CA ALA A 217 7.94 5.67 16.43
C ALA A 217 7.37 6.15 17.78
N ASP A 218 7.21 5.25 18.74
CA ASP A 218 6.75 5.57 20.10
C ASP A 218 7.70 6.55 20.81
N ARG A 219 9.01 6.29 20.76
CA ARG A 219 10.04 7.20 21.31
C ARG A 219 10.07 8.57 20.62
N ALA A 220 9.65 8.65 19.37
CA ALA A 220 9.48 9.91 18.64
C ALA A 220 8.17 10.65 19.00
N GLY A 221 7.33 10.04 19.85
CA GLY A 221 6.06 10.60 20.31
C GLY A 221 4.91 10.43 19.32
N ALA A 222 4.98 9.45 18.43
CA ALA A 222 3.90 9.14 17.50
C ALA A 222 2.68 8.58 18.25
N MET A 223 1.50 9.06 17.90
CA MET A 223 0.22 8.56 18.42
C MET A 223 -0.37 7.43 17.57
N ALA A 224 0.09 7.31 16.32
CA ALA A 224 -0.17 6.21 15.42
C ALA A 224 0.91 6.17 14.34
N ILE A 225 1.12 4.99 13.74
CA ILE A 225 1.86 4.83 12.50
C ILE A 225 0.85 4.74 11.36
N ALA A 226 1.07 5.46 10.27
CA ALA A 226 0.23 5.34 9.06
C ALA A 226 1.08 4.82 7.90
N THR A 227 0.59 3.78 7.25
CA THR A 227 1.28 3.16 6.11
C THR A 227 0.38 3.05 4.88
N PRO A 228 0.88 3.36 3.68
CA PRO A 228 0.16 3.12 2.45
C PRO A 228 0.08 1.64 2.10
N CYS A 229 0.82 0.75 2.76
CA CYS A 229 0.95 -0.65 2.38
C CYS A 229 0.23 -1.59 3.37
N PRO A 230 -0.74 -2.40 2.92
CA PRO A 230 -1.44 -3.33 3.79
C PRO A 230 -0.51 -4.45 4.30
N LEU A 231 0.50 -4.87 3.52
CA LEU A 231 1.49 -5.85 4.02
C LEU A 231 2.35 -5.29 5.15
N CYS A 232 2.70 -4.01 5.08
CA CYS A 232 3.42 -3.36 6.17
C CYS A 232 2.53 -3.19 7.38
N GLN A 233 1.25 -2.81 7.19
CA GLN A 233 0.30 -2.72 8.27
C GLN A 233 0.14 -4.08 8.96
N MET A 234 -0.11 -5.15 8.20
CA MET A 234 -0.26 -6.50 8.75
C MET A 234 0.96 -6.91 9.57
N GLN A 235 2.18 -6.68 9.05
CA GLN A 235 3.39 -7.02 9.77
C GLN A 235 3.52 -6.26 11.09
N LEU A 236 3.29 -4.94 11.06
CA LEU A 236 3.50 -4.08 12.22
C LEU A 236 2.37 -4.18 13.26
N ASP A 237 1.15 -4.54 12.85
CA ASP A 237 -0.03 -4.67 13.71
C ASP A 237 -0.15 -6.09 14.27
N MET A 238 -0.15 -7.11 13.41
CA MET A 238 -0.37 -8.51 13.82
C MET A 238 0.76 -9.03 14.71
N TYR A 239 2.01 -8.66 14.38
CA TYR A 239 3.20 -9.07 15.12
C TYR A 239 3.75 -7.97 16.03
N GLU A 240 2.97 -6.91 16.30
CA GLU A 240 3.36 -5.88 17.26
C GLU A 240 3.72 -6.46 18.63
N PRO A 241 2.96 -7.43 19.20
CA PRO A 241 3.24 -7.96 20.53
C PRO A 241 4.56 -8.74 20.58
N GLU A 242 4.76 -9.66 19.66
CA GLU A 242 5.99 -10.46 19.57
C GLU A 242 7.20 -9.57 19.21
N GLY A 243 7.00 -8.58 18.35
CA GLY A 243 8.01 -7.60 18.01
C GLY A 243 8.43 -6.75 19.21
N ARG A 244 7.45 -6.25 19.98
CA ARG A 244 7.68 -5.52 21.23
C ARG A 244 8.51 -6.35 22.22
N ASP A 245 8.15 -7.61 22.41
CA ASP A 245 8.85 -8.52 23.30
C ASP A 245 10.30 -8.78 22.83
N ALA A 246 10.49 -8.97 21.52
CA ALA A 246 11.80 -9.21 20.91
C ALA A 246 12.80 -8.06 21.08
N VAL A 247 12.33 -6.85 21.36
CA VAL A 247 13.19 -5.67 21.60
C VAL A 247 13.10 -5.15 23.04
N HIS A 248 12.42 -5.88 23.92
CA HIS A 248 12.18 -5.49 25.32
C HIS A 248 11.56 -4.08 25.48
N SER A 249 10.68 -3.70 24.56
CA SER A 249 9.97 -2.41 24.60
C SER A 249 8.64 -2.54 25.34
N GLN A 250 8.02 -1.40 25.65
CA GLN A 250 6.64 -1.31 26.14
C GLN A 250 5.74 -0.55 25.16
N ALA A 251 6.26 -0.21 23.97
CA ALA A 251 5.56 0.56 22.96
C ALA A 251 4.26 -0.13 22.51
N GLN A 252 3.18 0.64 22.48
CA GLN A 252 1.87 0.23 21.97
C GLN A 252 1.34 1.32 21.06
N VAL A 253 1.56 1.19 19.75
CA VAL A 253 1.26 2.24 18.77
C VAL A 253 0.32 1.70 17.70
N PRO A 254 -0.91 2.24 17.57
CA PRO A 254 -1.84 1.82 16.52
C PRO A 254 -1.24 1.96 15.11
N ILE A 255 -1.42 0.94 14.26
CA ILE A 255 -0.92 0.94 12.88
C ILE A 255 -2.08 1.06 11.90
N LEU A 256 -2.24 2.23 11.31
CA LEU A 256 -3.31 2.56 10.38
C LEU A 256 -2.93 2.25 8.93
N HIS A 257 -3.88 1.70 8.19
CA HIS A 257 -3.85 1.85 6.73
C HIS A 257 -4.05 3.33 6.36
N LEU A 258 -3.41 3.78 5.29
CA LEU A 258 -3.49 5.18 4.86
C LEU A 258 -4.93 5.68 4.68
N GLN A 259 -5.79 4.88 4.06
CA GLN A 259 -7.20 5.22 3.87
C GLN A 259 -7.96 5.35 5.20
N GLN A 260 -7.58 4.66 6.27
CA GLN A 260 -8.21 4.87 7.58
C GLN A 260 -7.83 6.25 8.15
N LEU A 261 -6.56 6.64 8.05
CA LEU A 261 -6.11 7.98 8.45
C LEU A 261 -6.87 9.07 7.69
N VAL A 262 -6.99 8.92 6.36
CA VAL A 262 -7.76 9.84 5.52
C VAL A 262 -9.22 9.86 5.96
N GLY A 263 -9.86 8.69 6.11
CA GLY A 263 -11.27 8.58 6.49
C GLY A 263 -11.59 9.23 7.83
N PHE A 264 -10.71 9.12 8.83
CA PHE A 264 -10.88 9.82 10.12
C PHE A 264 -10.90 11.34 9.94
N ALA A 265 -10.01 11.90 9.12
CA ALA A 265 -10.00 13.32 8.83
C ALA A 265 -11.26 13.78 8.03
N LEU A 266 -11.81 12.87 7.22
CA LEU A 266 -13.09 13.04 6.51
C LEU A 266 -14.33 12.81 7.42
N GLY A 267 -14.12 12.59 8.72
CA GLY A 267 -15.18 12.50 9.73
C GLY A 267 -15.78 11.11 9.94
N MET A 268 -15.23 10.07 9.30
CA MET A 268 -15.70 8.69 9.44
C MET A 268 -15.34 8.12 10.81
N SER A 269 -16.19 7.22 11.33
CA SER A 269 -15.99 6.59 12.64
C SER A 269 -14.97 5.44 12.59
N LYS A 270 -14.51 4.96 13.75
CA LYS A 270 -13.70 3.73 13.87
C LYS A 270 -14.37 2.52 13.22
N THR A 271 -15.67 2.35 13.44
CA THR A 271 -16.48 1.29 12.82
C THR A 271 -16.56 1.46 11.32
N ASP A 272 -16.69 2.71 10.83
CA ASP A 272 -16.71 2.93 9.38
C ASP A 272 -15.42 2.48 8.71
N MET A 273 -14.30 2.71 9.39
CA MET A 273 -12.95 2.40 8.95
C MET A 273 -12.51 0.97 9.27
N GLY A 274 -13.37 0.16 9.89
CA GLY A 274 -13.08 -1.23 10.26
C GLY A 274 -11.90 -1.38 11.21
N PHE A 275 -11.66 -0.37 12.06
CA PHE A 275 -10.52 -0.38 12.99
C PHE A 275 -10.65 -1.43 14.10
N ASP A 276 -11.86 -1.90 14.37
CA ASP A 276 -12.19 -3.00 15.28
C ASP A 276 -11.54 -4.35 14.89
N ARG A 277 -11.05 -4.46 13.65
CA ARG A 277 -10.35 -5.65 13.13
C ARG A 277 -8.84 -5.63 13.35
N HIS A 278 -8.27 -4.53 13.85
CA HIS A 278 -6.83 -4.42 14.13
C HIS A 278 -6.45 -5.36 15.26
N VAL A 279 -5.25 -5.91 15.25
CA VAL A 279 -4.83 -6.90 16.25
C VAL A 279 -4.31 -6.22 17.51
N SER A 280 -3.55 -5.14 17.33
CA SER A 280 -2.76 -4.55 18.40
C SER A 280 -3.11 -3.09 18.65
N ALA A 281 -2.80 -2.64 19.87
CA ALA A 281 -2.91 -1.25 20.31
C ALA A 281 -4.26 -0.54 20.05
N GLN A 282 -5.37 -1.27 19.84
CA GLN A 282 -6.68 -0.68 19.52
C GLN A 282 -7.11 0.41 20.52
N GLU A 283 -6.98 0.11 21.82
CA GLU A 283 -7.35 1.02 22.92
C GLU A 283 -6.47 2.27 23.00
N LYS A 284 -5.33 2.29 22.30
CA LYS A 284 -4.43 3.45 22.24
C LYS A 284 -4.82 4.44 21.15
N LEU A 285 -5.71 4.08 20.22
CA LEU A 285 -6.11 4.98 19.14
C LEU A 285 -6.95 6.15 19.68
N LYS A 286 -6.38 7.36 19.60
CA LYS A 286 -7.00 8.62 20.07
C LYS A 286 -7.70 9.42 18.98
N ILE A 287 -7.86 8.87 17.77
CA ILE A 287 -8.54 9.50 16.63
C ILE A 287 -9.66 8.60 16.10
N GLY A 288 -10.65 9.21 15.44
CA GLY A 288 -11.86 8.54 14.96
C GLY A 288 -13.01 8.65 15.94
#